data_AF-A0AAU2SD28-F1
#
_entry.id   AF-A0AAU2SD28-F1
#
_cell.length_a   1.000
_cell.length_b   1.000
_cell.length_c   1.000
_cell.angle_alpha   90.00
_cell.angle_beta   90.00
_cell.angle_gamma   90.00
#
_symmetry.space_group_name_H-M   'P 1'
#
loop_
_entity.id
_entity.type
_entity.pdbx_description
1 polymer ?
#
loop_
_entity_poly.entity_id
_entity_poly.type
_entity_poly.pdbx_seq_one_letter_code
_entity_poly.pdbx_strand_id
1 'polypeptide(L)'
;MSIDVYMEATIAPLGSAERGKAVVAWFEAALSGPLADLVWQEERAEAGVHTRTSVWPSEGKRRIQMPHLGRNRDRLSAELAKSPKGVITEFYGDGTLGRVQCSYLPVEGEWSKFAVALEVGSSGFSDSVQCASLVGFLTQALDDLNPIFARIESNVFSDRTNIEAVLNRDLDESLPEGRQFLRGYAWVTVCPGELVERLGGATALSASRAFHRVVPLGSGGVLLQASETLAGYTDQSMERVFTVLAPVLPKGEPHANPAHPDVRFVPRDARQAC
;
A
#
# COMPACT_ATOMS: atom_id res chain seq x y z
N MET A 1 -5.15 0.45 -21.33
CA MET A 1 -5.45 1.45 -20.29
C MET A 1 -4.42 1.21 -19.17
N SER A 2 -4.20 2.18 -18.28
CA SER A 2 -3.13 2.09 -17.27
C SER A 2 -3.73 1.73 -15.91
N ILE A 3 -2.97 1.00 -15.09
CA ILE A 3 -3.22 0.82 -13.66
C ILE A 3 -3.78 2.11 -13.03
N ASP A 4 -4.86 1.99 -12.25
CA ASP A 4 -5.59 3.12 -11.66
C ASP A 4 -5.78 3.01 -10.13
N VAL A 5 -5.52 1.85 -9.52
CA VAL A 5 -5.49 1.64 -8.07
C VAL A 5 -4.11 1.16 -7.60
N TYR A 6 -3.61 1.79 -6.54
CA TYR A 6 -2.36 1.43 -5.86
C TYR A 6 -2.62 1.10 -4.39
N MET A 7 -2.10 -0.04 -3.94
CA MET A 7 -2.08 -0.47 -2.55
C MET A 7 -0.64 -0.66 -2.14
N GLU A 8 -0.26 -0.08 -1.00
CA GLU A 8 1.10 -0.16 -0.47
C GLU A 8 1.05 -0.38 1.03
N ALA A 9 1.95 -1.21 1.54
CA ALA A 9 2.25 -1.32 2.96
C ALA A 9 3.75 -1.22 3.19
N THR A 10 4.13 -0.55 4.27
CA THR A 10 5.52 -0.45 4.73
C THR A 10 5.61 -1.08 6.10
N ILE A 11 6.44 -2.11 6.17
CA ILE A 11 6.64 -2.92 7.37
C ILE A 11 7.99 -2.55 7.97
N ALA A 12 8.00 -2.46 9.30
CA ALA A 12 9.22 -2.30 10.08
C ALA A 12 10.24 -3.41 9.75
N PRO A 13 11.53 -3.20 10.06
CA PRO A 13 12.55 -4.23 9.96
C PRO A 13 12.09 -5.58 10.53
N LEU A 14 12.14 -6.63 9.70
CA LEU A 14 11.84 -8.01 10.09
C LEU A 14 13.09 -8.88 9.99
N GLY A 15 13.19 -9.89 10.86
CA GLY A 15 14.17 -10.96 10.69
C GLY A 15 13.93 -11.70 9.37
N SER A 16 15.00 -12.22 8.74
CA SER A 16 14.92 -12.84 7.40
C SER A 16 13.84 -13.94 7.28
N ALA A 17 13.68 -14.78 8.30
CA ALA A 17 12.67 -15.84 8.30
C ALA A 17 11.23 -15.30 8.38
N GLU A 18 10.97 -14.29 9.20
CA GLU A 18 9.67 -13.62 9.30
C GLU A 18 9.36 -12.85 8.02
N ARG A 19 10.38 -12.23 7.43
CA ARG A 19 10.28 -11.52 6.17
C ARG A 19 9.86 -12.45 5.04
N GLY A 20 10.51 -13.61 4.89
CA GLY A 20 10.13 -14.62 3.90
C GLY A 20 8.67 -15.06 4.04
N LYS A 21 8.19 -15.29 5.28
CA LYS A 21 6.78 -15.61 5.55
C LYS A 21 5.84 -14.47 5.17
N ALA A 22 6.16 -13.24 5.55
CA ALA A 22 5.34 -12.06 5.25
C ALA A 22 5.23 -11.83 3.73
N VAL A 23 6.32 -12.01 2.99
CA VAL A 23 6.31 -11.89 1.52
C VAL A 23 5.46 -12.98 0.87
N VAL A 24 5.57 -14.24 1.32
CA VAL A 24 4.70 -15.33 0.83
C VAL A 24 3.23 -14.99 1.10
N ALA A 25 2.88 -14.63 2.33
CA ALA A 25 1.50 -14.29 2.70
C ALA A 25 0.95 -13.11 1.88
N TRP A 26 1.75 -12.06 1.66
CA TRP A 26 1.37 -10.92 0.82
C TRP A 26 1.05 -11.34 -0.62
N PHE A 27 1.93 -12.13 -1.24
CA PHE A 27 1.71 -12.62 -2.60
C PHE A 27 0.50 -13.55 -2.69
N GLU A 28 0.34 -14.48 -1.76
CA GLU A 28 -0.81 -15.39 -1.75
C GLU A 28 -2.14 -14.65 -1.58
N ALA A 29 -2.19 -13.68 -0.67
CA ALA A 29 -3.36 -12.84 -0.47
C ALA A 29 -3.66 -11.97 -1.72
N ALA A 30 -2.65 -11.40 -2.36
CA ALA A 30 -2.83 -10.60 -3.56
C ALA A 30 -3.34 -11.44 -4.75
N LEU A 31 -2.74 -12.61 -4.96
CA LEU A 31 -3.06 -13.53 -6.06
C LEU A 31 -4.39 -14.26 -5.87
N SER A 32 -4.86 -14.41 -4.62
CA SER A 32 -6.15 -15.04 -4.32
C SER A 32 -7.27 -14.02 -4.05
N GLY A 33 -6.93 -12.73 -3.99
CA GLY A 33 -7.85 -11.62 -3.78
C GLY A 33 -7.92 -10.71 -5.00
N PRO A 34 -7.35 -9.49 -4.93
CA PRO A 34 -7.51 -8.46 -5.96
C PRO A 34 -6.99 -8.85 -7.36
N LEU A 35 -6.09 -9.84 -7.47
CA LEU A 35 -5.55 -10.31 -8.74
C LEU A 35 -6.08 -11.69 -9.17
N ALA A 36 -7.07 -12.26 -8.45
CA ALA A 36 -7.55 -13.63 -8.69
C ALA A 36 -8.06 -13.84 -10.11
N ASP A 37 -8.81 -12.89 -10.67
CA ASP A 37 -9.33 -12.98 -12.03
C ASP A 37 -8.20 -12.99 -13.08
N LEU A 38 -7.14 -12.21 -12.87
CA LEU A 38 -5.98 -12.19 -13.77
C LEU A 38 -5.17 -13.49 -13.70
N VAL A 39 -5.06 -14.10 -12.51
CA VAL A 39 -4.46 -15.43 -12.33
C VAL A 39 -5.28 -16.47 -13.09
N TRP A 40 -6.59 -16.46 -12.93
CA TRP A 40 -7.49 -17.39 -13.60
C TRP A 40 -7.44 -17.26 -15.14
N GLN A 41 -7.37 -16.04 -15.67
CA GLN A 41 -7.24 -15.78 -17.11
C GLN A 41 -5.89 -16.29 -17.67
N GLU A 42 -4.78 -16.04 -16.96
CA GLU A 42 -3.45 -16.54 -17.38
C GLU A 42 -3.39 -18.07 -17.40
N GLU A 43 -3.92 -18.72 -16.37
CA GLU A 43 -3.91 -20.19 -16.24
C GLU A 43 -4.68 -20.89 -17.37
N ARG A 44 -5.75 -20.24 -17.88
CA ARG A 44 -6.55 -20.76 -19.00
C ARG A 44 -6.04 -20.31 -20.38
N ALA A 45 -4.96 -19.52 -20.42
CA ALA A 45 -4.51 -18.84 -21.63
C ALA A 45 -5.65 -18.05 -22.31
N GLU A 46 -6.58 -17.52 -21.52
CA GLU A 46 -7.71 -16.73 -22.00
C GLU A 46 -7.30 -15.25 -22.13
N ALA A 47 -7.98 -14.55 -23.03
CA ALA A 47 -7.89 -13.09 -23.20
C ALA A 47 -6.48 -12.52 -23.47
N GLY A 48 -5.51 -13.36 -23.84
CA GLY A 48 -4.13 -12.90 -24.09
C GLY A 48 -3.43 -12.41 -22.83
N VAL A 49 -3.87 -12.85 -21.63
CA VAL A 49 -3.20 -12.48 -20.39
C VAL A 49 -1.90 -13.26 -20.23
N HIS A 50 -0.81 -12.57 -19.91
CA HIS A 50 0.50 -13.15 -19.68
C HIS A 50 1.12 -12.61 -18.40
N THR A 51 1.94 -13.41 -17.73
CA THR A 51 2.67 -12.95 -16.54
C THR A 51 4.17 -12.98 -16.74
N ARG A 52 4.85 -12.01 -16.13
CA ARG A 52 6.30 -12.02 -15.94
C ARG A 52 6.62 -11.83 -14.46
N THR A 53 7.29 -12.81 -13.87
CA THR A 53 7.82 -12.68 -12.52
C THR A 53 9.33 -12.50 -12.56
N SER A 54 9.82 -11.46 -11.88
CA SER A 54 11.23 -11.21 -11.64
C SER A 54 11.54 -11.30 -10.16
N VAL A 55 12.51 -12.12 -9.79
CA VAL A 55 13.02 -12.23 -8.42
C VAL A 55 14.46 -11.76 -8.40
N TRP A 56 14.78 -10.86 -7.48
CA TRP A 56 16.13 -10.41 -7.15
C TRP A 56 16.56 -11.12 -5.85
N PRO A 57 17.37 -12.19 -5.92
CA PRO A 57 17.74 -12.94 -4.73
C PRO A 57 18.52 -12.09 -3.71
N SER A 58 18.50 -12.53 -2.45
CA SER A 58 19.36 -11.97 -1.38
C SER A 58 20.84 -12.19 -1.69
N GLU A 59 21.17 -13.39 -2.19
CA GLU A 59 22.52 -13.81 -2.57
C GLU A 59 22.69 -13.95 -4.08
N GLY A 60 23.82 -13.48 -4.60
CA GLY A 60 24.15 -13.54 -6.02
C GLY A 60 23.65 -12.33 -6.82
N LYS A 61 24.14 -12.20 -8.05
CA LYS A 61 23.86 -11.06 -8.94
C LYS A 61 22.81 -11.35 -10.00
N ARG A 62 22.45 -12.64 -10.20
CA ARG A 62 21.59 -13.04 -11.31
C ARG A 62 20.12 -12.98 -10.91
N ARG A 63 19.37 -12.12 -11.58
CA ARG A 63 17.91 -12.05 -11.52
C ARG A 63 17.30 -13.36 -12.03
N ILE A 64 16.34 -13.92 -11.30
CA ILE A 64 15.55 -15.08 -11.73
C ILE A 64 14.32 -14.56 -12.49
N GLN A 65 14.00 -15.20 -13.62
CA GLN A 65 12.82 -14.90 -14.41
C GLN A 65 11.90 -16.12 -14.43
N MET A 66 10.62 -15.92 -14.16
CA MET A 66 9.61 -16.96 -14.23
C MET A 66 8.41 -16.43 -15.03
N PRO A 67 8.34 -16.71 -16.35
CA PRO A 67 7.10 -16.49 -17.10
C PRO A 67 6.06 -17.52 -16.66
N HIS A 68 4.78 -17.25 -16.92
CA HIS A 68 3.67 -18.15 -16.58
C HIS A 68 3.57 -18.49 -15.10
N LEU A 69 2.90 -17.62 -14.35
CA LEU A 69 2.74 -17.72 -12.91
C LEU A 69 2.08 -19.04 -12.52
N GLY A 70 1.01 -19.46 -13.22
CA GLY A 70 0.31 -20.72 -12.91
C GLY A 70 1.24 -21.94 -12.91
N ARG A 71 2.22 -21.98 -13.83
CA ARG A 71 3.21 -23.07 -13.93
C ARG A 71 4.36 -22.96 -12.94
N ASN A 72 4.58 -21.77 -12.36
CA ASN A 72 5.72 -21.48 -11.50
C ASN A 72 5.31 -21.13 -10.07
N ARG A 73 4.05 -21.35 -9.66
CA ARG A 73 3.53 -20.92 -8.36
C ARG A 73 4.33 -21.51 -7.19
N ASP A 74 4.56 -22.82 -7.19
CA ASP A 74 5.34 -23.50 -6.15
C ASP A 74 6.78 -23.00 -6.09
N ARG A 75 7.38 -22.82 -7.28
CA ARG A 75 8.75 -22.29 -7.40
C ARG A 75 8.83 -20.86 -6.89
N LEU A 76 7.85 -20.02 -7.22
CA LEU A 76 7.77 -18.64 -6.75
C LEU A 76 7.70 -18.64 -5.22
N SER A 77 6.76 -19.38 -4.63
CA SER A 77 6.62 -19.48 -3.17
C SER A 77 7.93 -19.91 -2.49
N ALA A 78 8.63 -20.91 -3.05
CA ALA A 78 9.93 -21.34 -2.56
C ALA A 78 11.02 -20.26 -2.67
N GLU A 79 11.01 -19.41 -3.70
CA GLU A 79 11.93 -18.26 -3.79
C GLU A 79 11.53 -17.11 -2.87
N LEU A 80 10.24 -16.82 -2.68
CA LEU A 80 9.74 -15.81 -1.75
C LEU A 80 10.15 -16.14 -0.30
N ALA A 81 10.04 -17.41 0.09
CA ALA A 81 10.39 -17.90 1.42
C ALA A 81 11.88 -17.68 1.77
N LYS A 82 12.75 -17.49 0.76
CA LYS A 82 14.18 -17.17 0.94
C LYS A 82 14.44 -15.68 1.19
N SER A 83 13.39 -14.87 1.34
CA SER A 83 13.49 -13.43 1.61
C SER A 83 14.33 -12.68 0.54
N PRO A 84 13.94 -12.74 -0.74
CA PRO A 84 14.67 -12.10 -1.85
C PRO A 84 14.65 -10.57 -1.72
N LYS A 85 15.70 -9.88 -2.18
CA LYS A 85 15.82 -8.39 -2.15
C LYS A 85 14.65 -7.64 -2.77
N GLY A 86 14.03 -8.27 -3.76
CA GLY A 86 12.80 -7.78 -4.35
C GLY A 86 12.17 -8.85 -5.22
N VAL A 87 10.87 -8.72 -5.42
CA VAL A 87 10.08 -9.55 -6.31
C VAL A 87 9.03 -8.68 -6.96
N ILE A 88 8.79 -8.88 -8.24
CA ILE A 88 7.68 -8.28 -8.96
C ILE A 88 7.04 -9.36 -9.84
N THR A 89 5.73 -9.48 -9.77
CA THR A 89 4.92 -10.25 -10.72
C THR A 89 3.99 -9.27 -11.40
N GLU A 90 4.14 -9.14 -12.72
CA GLU A 90 3.35 -8.25 -13.57
C GLU A 90 2.45 -9.09 -14.48
N PHE A 91 1.20 -8.66 -14.62
CA PHE A 91 0.19 -9.21 -15.53
C PHE A 91 0.02 -8.26 -16.71
N TYR A 92 0.03 -8.81 -17.91
CA TYR A 92 -0.02 -8.08 -19.17
C TYR A 92 -1.17 -8.57 -20.05
N GLY A 93 -1.71 -7.65 -20.84
CA GLY A 93 -2.46 -7.89 -22.08
C GLY A 93 -1.97 -6.87 -23.11
N ASP A 94 -2.84 -5.98 -23.57
CA ASP A 94 -2.44 -4.81 -24.38
C ASP A 94 -1.62 -3.76 -23.61
N GLY A 95 -1.59 -3.88 -22.28
CA GLY A 95 -0.81 -3.06 -21.35
C GLY A 95 -0.61 -3.80 -20.02
N THR A 96 -0.15 -3.09 -18.98
CA THR A 96 -0.06 -3.68 -17.64
C THR A 96 -1.44 -3.67 -16.99
N LEU A 97 -1.98 -4.86 -16.71
CA LEU A 97 -3.30 -5.06 -16.11
C LEU A 97 -3.23 -5.08 -14.58
N GLY A 98 -2.11 -5.57 -14.05
CA GLY A 98 -1.90 -5.65 -12.61
C GLY A 98 -0.48 -6.03 -12.24
N ARG A 99 -0.14 -5.80 -10.97
CA ARG A 99 1.18 -6.06 -10.41
C ARG A 99 1.05 -6.38 -8.93
N VAL A 100 1.82 -7.36 -8.47
CA VAL A 100 2.17 -7.53 -7.06
C VAL A 100 3.68 -7.47 -6.90
N GLN A 101 4.16 -6.79 -5.87
CA GLN A 101 5.59 -6.63 -5.63
C GLN A 101 5.94 -6.57 -4.15
N CYS A 102 7.20 -6.93 -3.88
CA CYS A 102 7.90 -6.66 -2.64
C CYS A 102 9.26 -6.06 -2.99
N SER A 103 9.69 -5.05 -2.24
CA SER A 103 11.06 -4.52 -2.31
C SER A 103 11.57 -4.19 -0.91
N TYR A 104 12.89 -4.21 -0.74
CA TYR A 104 13.53 -3.69 0.47
C TYR A 104 14.12 -2.32 0.20
N LEU A 105 13.89 -1.41 1.15
CA LEU A 105 14.41 -0.06 1.08
C LEU A 105 15.73 -0.02 1.86
N PRO A 106 16.83 0.47 1.25
CA PRO A 106 18.15 0.51 1.85
C PRO A 106 18.26 1.68 2.84
N VAL A 107 17.39 1.69 3.84
CA VAL A 107 17.46 2.59 5.00
C VAL A 107 17.94 1.77 6.19
N GLU A 108 18.63 2.39 7.16
CA GLU A 108 19.03 1.73 8.41
C GLU A 108 17.86 0.89 8.95
N GLY A 109 18.01 -0.45 8.91
CA GLY A 109 16.98 -1.41 9.31
C GLY A 109 16.38 -2.31 8.21
N GLU A 110 16.64 -2.12 6.91
CA GLU A 110 16.05 -2.97 5.84
C GLU A 110 14.50 -3.04 5.89
N TRP A 111 13.85 -1.90 5.72
CA TRP A 111 12.39 -1.81 5.66
C TRP A 111 11.82 -2.61 4.49
N SER A 112 10.67 -3.24 4.71
CA SER A 112 9.98 -3.98 3.65
C SER A 112 8.80 -3.19 3.10
N LYS A 113 8.77 -3.04 1.78
CA LYS A 113 7.64 -2.45 1.07
C LYS A 113 6.92 -3.53 0.30
N PHE A 114 5.63 -3.66 0.56
CA PHE A 114 4.72 -4.53 -0.18
C PHE A 114 3.77 -3.67 -0.98
N ALA A 115 3.51 -4.03 -2.23
CA ALA A 115 2.55 -3.29 -3.04
C ALA A 115 1.78 -4.19 -4.00
N VAL A 116 0.54 -3.78 -4.26
CA VAL A 116 -0.32 -4.32 -5.31
C VAL A 116 -0.83 -3.12 -6.12
N ALA A 117 -0.88 -3.28 -7.43
CA ALA A 117 -1.41 -2.28 -8.32
C ALA A 117 -2.29 -2.99 -9.36
N LEU A 118 -3.44 -2.44 -9.70
CA LEU A 118 -4.37 -3.07 -10.63
C LEU A 118 -5.19 -2.01 -11.39
N GLU A 119 -5.70 -2.42 -12.54
CA GLU A 119 -6.73 -1.69 -13.28
C GLU A 119 -8.11 -2.14 -12.80
N VAL A 120 -8.87 -1.21 -12.22
CA VAL A 120 -10.23 -1.41 -11.70
C VAL A 120 -11.27 -0.77 -12.61
N GLY A 121 -10.90 0.28 -13.34
CA GLY A 121 -11.77 1.05 -14.21
C GLY A 121 -12.64 2.04 -13.43
N SER A 122 -13.17 3.03 -14.14
CA SER A 122 -13.96 4.12 -13.55
C SER A 122 -15.24 3.65 -12.85
N SER A 123 -15.87 2.58 -13.33
CA SER A 123 -17.04 1.97 -12.67
C SER A 123 -16.68 1.37 -11.33
N GLY A 124 -15.50 0.75 -11.21
CA GLY A 124 -15.06 0.10 -9.99
C GLY A 124 -14.73 1.07 -8.86
N PHE A 125 -14.38 2.33 -9.19
CA PHE A 125 -14.18 3.38 -8.17
C PHE A 125 -15.47 3.72 -7.42
N SER A 126 -16.63 3.48 -8.03
CA SER A 126 -17.95 3.73 -7.43
C SER A 126 -18.61 2.46 -6.89
N ASP A 127 -18.02 1.29 -7.12
CA ASP A 127 -18.56 0.01 -6.65
C ASP A 127 -18.15 -0.25 -5.19
N SER A 128 -19.13 -0.16 -4.30
CA SER A 128 -18.95 -0.44 -2.86
C SER A 128 -18.45 -1.85 -2.56
N VAL A 129 -18.84 -2.86 -3.35
CA VAL A 129 -18.43 -4.26 -3.12
C VAL A 129 -16.97 -4.43 -3.49
N GLN A 130 -16.55 -3.87 -4.63
CA GLN A 130 -15.15 -3.88 -5.04
C GLN A 130 -14.25 -3.04 -4.11
N CYS A 131 -14.73 -1.87 -3.70
CA CYS A 131 -14.02 -1.06 -2.71
C CYS A 131 -13.86 -1.79 -1.37
N ALA A 132 -14.91 -2.47 -0.90
CA ALA A 132 -14.87 -3.28 0.31
C ALA A 132 -13.91 -4.48 0.19
N SER A 133 -13.80 -5.10 -0.99
CA SER A 133 -12.84 -6.20 -1.20
C SER A 133 -11.39 -5.73 -1.18
N LEU A 134 -11.09 -4.54 -1.71
CA LEU A 134 -9.75 -3.94 -1.61
C LEU A 134 -9.37 -3.64 -0.16
N VAL A 135 -10.30 -3.06 0.62
CA VAL A 135 -10.12 -2.81 2.05
C VAL A 135 -9.93 -4.13 2.80
N GLY A 136 -10.77 -5.13 2.52
CA GLY A 136 -10.72 -6.45 3.15
C GLY A 136 -9.39 -7.17 2.90
N PHE A 137 -8.89 -7.12 1.66
CA PHE A 137 -7.56 -7.63 1.32
C PHE A 137 -6.47 -6.96 2.16
N LEU A 138 -6.45 -5.61 2.22
CA LEU A 138 -5.40 -4.90 2.95
C LEU A 138 -5.49 -5.15 4.46
N THR A 139 -6.69 -5.21 5.04
CA THR A 139 -6.89 -5.57 6.45
C THR A 139 -6.31 -6.95 6.73
N GLN A 140 -6.72 -7.97 5.96
CA GLN A 140 -6.29 -9.34 6.19
C GLN A 140 -4.78 -9.52 6.00
N ALA A 141 -4.22 -8.89 4.97
CA ALA A 141 -2.79 -9.01 4.67
C ALA A 141 -1.89 -8.37 5.74
N LEU A 142 -2.40 -7.42 6.53
CA LEU A 142 -1.63 -6.65 7.51
C LEU A 142 -1.96 -6.99 8.96
N ASP A 143 -2.97 -7.82 9.22
CA ASP A 143 -3.46 -8.11 10.57
C ASP A 143 -2.34 -8.64 11.49
N ASP A 144 -1.38 -9.38 10.92
CA ASP A 144 -0.27 -10.00 11.65
C ASP A 144 1.10 -9.29 11.47
N LEU A 145 1.17 -8.09 10.83
CA LEU A 145 2.43 -7.50 10.38
C LEU A 145 2.85 -6.17 11.05
N ASN A 146 2.03 -5.60 11.95
CA ASN A 146 2.28 -4.32 12.64
C ASN A 146 2.91 -3.24 11.72
N PRO A 147 2.23 -2.88 10.62
CA PRO A 147 2.76 -1.95 9.62
C PRO A 147 3.02 -0.56 10.22
N ILE A 148 4.08 0.12 9.76
CA ILE A 148 4.28 1.54 10.12
C ILE A 148 3.44 2.48 9.25
N PHE A 149 2.99 2.00 8.10
CA PHE A 149 2.14 2.74 7.18
C PHE A 149 1.54 1.78 6.15
N ALA A 150 0.32 2.05 5.71
CA ALA A 150 -0.21 1.49 4.47
C ALA A 150 -1.22 2.44 3.86
N ARG A 151 -1.48 2.31 2.56
CA ARG A 151 -2.49 3.11 1.86
C ARG A 151 -3.17 2.36 0.74
N ILE A 152 -4.38 2.81 0.40
CA ILE A 152 -5.00 2.59 -0.91
C ILE A 152 -5.29 3.95 -1.54
N GLU A 153 -4.84 4.14 -2.77
CA GLU A 153 -4.93 5.41 -3.48
C GLU A 153 -5.19 5.20 -4.98
N SER A 154 -5.88 6.14 -5.60
CA SER A 154 -6.13 6.14 -7.05
C SER A 154 -5.15 7.05 -7.77
N ASN A 155 -4.70 6.65 -8.97
CA ASN A 155 -3.91 7.47 -9.91
C ASN A 155 -2.55 8.01 -9.42
N VAL A 156 -2.08 7.63 -8.22
CA VAL A 156 -0.77 8.02 -7.70
C VAL A 156 0.06 6.77 -7.41
N PHE A 157 1.12 6.57 -8.20
CA PHE A 157 1.98 5.37 -8.15
C PHE A 157 3.43 5.76 -7.83
N SER A 158 3.66 6.26 -6.62
CA SER A 158 4.99 6.70 -6.17
C SER A 158 5.44 5.90 -4.94
N ASP A 159 6.75 5.74 -4.78
CA ASP A 159 7.32 5.23 -3.54
C ASP A 159 7.24 6.24 -2.39
N ARG A 160 7.10 7.53 -2.74
CA ARG A 160 6.77 8.58 -1.80
C ARG A 160 5.26 8.68 -1.64
N THR A 161 4.83 8.92 -0.42
CA THR A 161 3.48 9.38 -0.11
C THR A 161 3.29 10.82 -0.57
N ASN A 162 2.04 11.25 -0.68
CA ASN A 162 1.70 12.62 -1.07
C ASN A 162 2.35 13.64 -0.14
N ILE A 163 2.32 13.40 1.18
CA ILE A 163 2.92 14.28 2.18
C ILE A 163 4.44 14.32 2.08
N GLU A 164 5.10 13.19 1.86
CA GLU A 164 6.55 13.18 1.61
C GLU A 164 6.92 13.97 0.35
N ALA A 165 6.13 13.86 -0.72
CA ALA A 165 6.38 14.57 -1.97
C ALA A 165 6.25 16.10 -1.82
N VAL A 166 5.23 16.59 -1.11
CA VAL A 166 4.94 18.03 -0.97
C VAL A 166 5.73 18.71 0.15
N LEU A 167 6.23 17.94 1.11
CA LEU A 167 7.18 18.43 2.13
C LEU A 167 8.64 18.19 1.74
N ASN A 168 8.88 17.62 0.55
CA ASN A 168 10.20 17.23 0.05
C ASN A 168 11.00 16.40 1.07
N ARG A 169 10.34 15.40 1.68
CA ARG A 169 10.96 14.48 2.63
C ARG A 169 11.47 13.24 1.90
N ASP A 170 12.69 12.86 2.20
CA ASP A 170 13.29 11.63 1.68
C ASP A 170 12.90 10.41 2.51
N LEU A 171 12.90 9.24 1.88
CA LEU A 171 12.55 7.98 2.55
C LEU A 171 13.52 7.61 3.67
N ASP A 172 14.78 8.02 3.54
CA ASP A 172 15.82 7.81 4.55
C ASP A 172 15.52 8.54 5.86
N GLU A 173 14.76 9.64 5.80
CA GLU A 173 14.30 10.39 6.97
C GLU A 173 12.90 9.95 7.41
N SER A 174 12.00 9.72 6.46
CA SER A 174 10.58 9.49 6.77
C SER A 174 10.30 8.09 7.31
N LEU A 175 11.07 7.07 6.91
CA LEU A 175 10.86 5.70 7.37
C LEU A 175 11.26 5.50 8.83
N PRO A 176 12.46 5.92 9.29
CA PRO A 176 12.81 5.83 10.71
C PRO A 176 11.84 6.58 11.62
N GLU A 177 11.27 7.69 11.13
CA GLU A 177 10.28 8.49 11.85
C GLU A 177 8.84 7.95 11.75
N GLY A 178 8.58 6.85 11.03
CA GLY A 178 7.23 6.40 10.69
C GLY A 178 6.30 6.05 11.87
N ARG A 179 6.88 5.83 13.06
CA ARG A 179 6.11 5.65 14.33
C ARG A 179 5.97 6.94 15.14
N GLN A 180 6.71 7.99 14.77
CA GLN A 180 6.62 9.33 15.35
C GLN A 180 5.76 10.27 14.48
N PHE A 181 5.79 10.11 13.17
CA PHE A 181 4.99 10.87 12.23
C PHE A 181 4.36 9.95 11.19
N LEU A 182 3.07 10.15 10.93
CA LEU A 182 2.35 9.44 9.89
C LEU A 182 2.90 9.91 8.54
N ARG A 183 3.30 8.95 7.70
CA ARG A 183 3.96 9.26 6.41
C ARG A 183 3.07 10.01 5.44
N GLY A 184 1.76 9.77 5.47
CA GLY A 184 0.77 10.49 4.65
C GLY A 184 -0.66 10.05 4.95
N TYR A 185 -1.58 10.44 4.08
CA TYR A 185 -2.98 9.99 4.13
C TYR A 185 -3.53 9.85 2.71
N ALA A 186 -4.44 8.90 2.53
CA ALA A 186 -5.10 8.56 1.28
C ALA A 186 -6.55 8.10 1.56
N TRP A 187 -7.25 7.58 0.55
CA TRP A 187 -8.62 7.06 0.72
C TRP A 187 -8.69 6.01 1.83
N VAL A 188 -7.73 5.09 1.84
CA VAL A 188 -7.47 4.21 2.98
C VAL A 188 -6.08 4.48 3.49
N THR A 189 -5.93 4.57 4.82
CA THR A 189 -4.64 4.77 5.50
C THR A 189 -4.54 3.85 6.69
N VAL A 190 -3.42 3.15 6.86
CA VAL A 190 -3.11 2.44 8.11
C VAL A 190 -2.21 3.31 8.97
N CYS A 191 -2.69 3.57 10.19
CA CYS A 191 -2.00 4.36 11.20
C CYS A 191 -1.42 3.42 12.28
N PRO A 192 -0.11 3.47 12.56
CA PRO A 192 0.51 2.60 13.57
C PRO A 192 0.01 2.91 14.99
N GLY A 193 0.11 1.94 15.88
CA GLY A 193 -0.51 1.98 17.21
C GLY A 193 -0.12 3.19 18.06
N GLU A 194 1.15 3.57 18.02
CA GLU A 194 1.70 4.72 18.77
C GLU A 194 1.05 6.05 18.35
N LEU A 195 0.74 6.18 17.06
CA LEU A 195 0.08 7.35 16.51
C LEU A 195 -1.42 7.31 16.80
N VAL A 196 -2.04 6.12 16.74
CA VAL A 196 -3.44 5.93 17.13
C VAL A 196 -3.68 6.33 18.59
N GLU A 197 -2.77 5.97 19.51
CA GLU A 197 -2.84 6.38 20.91
C GLU A 197 -2.80 7.90 21.07
N ARG A 198 -1.89 8.58 20.37
CA ARG A 198 -1.79 10.05 20.35
C ARG A 198 -3.05 10.73 19.77
N LEU A 199 -3.78 10.02 18.92
CA LEU A 199 -5.07 10.46 18.35
C LEU A 199 -6.27 10.11 19.25
N GLY A 200 -6.04 9.60 20.46
CA GLY A 200 -7.10 9.24 21.41
C GLY A 200 -7.70 7.85 21.21
N GLY A 201 -7.06 7.01 20.39
CA GLY A 201 -7.46 5.62 20.14
C GLY A 201 -8.51 5.44 19.05
N ALA A 202 -8.76 4.18 18.68
CA ALA A 202 -9.71 3.82 17.62
C ALA A 202 -11.14 4.32 17.87
N THR A 203 -11.58 4.37 19.13
CA THR A 203 -12.90 4.90 19.51
C THR A 203 -13.02 6.39 19.21
N ALA A 204 -11.99 7.19 19.54
CA ALA A 204 -11.99 8.63 19.24
C ALA A 204 -11.95 8.88 17.73
N LEU A 205 -11.14 8.11 16.99
CA LEU A 205 -11.09 8.16 15.53
C LEU A 205 -12.45 7.85 14.91
N SER A 206 -13.16 6.84 15.43
CA SER A 206 -14.53 6.51 14.98
C SER A 206 -15.52 7.64 15.30
N ALA A 207 -15.43 8.23 16.50
CA ALA A 207 -16.30 9.33 16.94
C ALA A 207 -16.09 10.63 16.15
N SER A 208 -14.91 10.83 15.54
CA SER A 208 -14.58 12.01 14.73
C SER A 208 -15.46 12.17 13.48
N ARG A 209 -16.05 11.07 12.99
CA ARG A 209 -16.82 11.00 11.73
C ARG A 209 -16.02 11.43 10.48
N ALA A 210 -14.70 11.55 10.58
CA ALA A 210 -13.85 11.77 9.41
C ALA A 210 -13.71 10.52 8.53
N PHE A 211 -13.99 9.34 9.11
CA PHE A 211 -13.85 8.04 8.47
C PHE A 211 -15.20 7.34 8.33
N HIS A 212 -15.42 6.71 7.18
CA HIS A 212 -16.51 5.77 6.97
C HIS A 212 -16.33 4.50 7.81
N ARG A 213 -15.09 4.00 7.90
CA ARG A 213 -14.77 2.78 8.65
C ARG A 213 -13.43 2.92 9.35
N VAL A 214 -13.37 2.39 10.58
CA VAL A 214 -12.17 2.32 11.43
C VAL A 214 -12.02 0.87 11.87
N VAL A 215 -10.91 0.23 11.53
CA VAL A 215 -10.66 -1.20 11.78
C VAL A 215 -9.35 -1.37 12.55
N PRO A 216 -9.39 -1.71 13.84
CA PRO A 216 -8.18 -2.12 14.57
C PRO A 216 -7.56 -3.36 13.93
N LEU A 217 -6.23 -3.38 13.84
CA LEU A 217 -5.48 -4.55 13.36
C LEU A 217 -4.98 -5.39 14.54
N GLY A 218 -4.91 -6.71 14.36
CA GLY A 218 -4.53 -7.68 15.39
C GLY A 218 -3.14 -7.43 16.00
N SER A 219 -2.18 -7.04 15.17
CA SER A 219 -0.80 -6.74 15.58
C SER A 219 -0.53 -5.26 15.86
N GLY A 220 -1.58 -4.45 16.00
CA GLY A 220 -1.49 -3.04 16.37
C GLY A 220 -1.70 -2.08 15.20
N GLY A 221 -2.11 -0.86 15.55
CA GLY A 221 -2.53 0.16 14.59
C GLY A 221 -3.99 0.00 14.16
N VAL A 222 -4.40 0.86 13.23
CA VAL A 222 -5.78 0.97 12.75
C VAL A 222 -5.80 1.29 11.27
N LEU A 223 -6.62 0.56 10.51
CA LEU A 223 -7.00 0.93 9.15
C LEU A 223 -8.14 1.94 9.18
N LEU A 224 -7.96 3.04 8.46
CA LEU A 224 -8.86 4.18 8.38
C LEU A 224 -9.32 4.33 6.93
N GLN A 225 -10.62 4.14 6.69
CA GLN A 225 -11.25 4.32 5.38
C GLN A 225 -12.04 5.63 5.39
N ALA A 226 -11.62 6.60 4.57
CA ALA A 226 -12.18 7.95 4.54
C ALA A 226 -13.64 7.99 4.05
N SER A 227 -13.94 7.24 2.98
CA SER A 227 -15.27 7.16 2.34
C SER A 227 -15.58 5.72 1.96
N GLU A 228 -16.86 5.37 1.78
CA GLU A 228 -17.28 4.01 1.39
C GLU A 228 -16.62 3.54 0.09
N THR A 229 -16.48 4.44 -0.87
CA THR A 229 -15.89 4.17 -2.19
C THR A 229 -14.73 5.11 -2.50
N LEU A 230 -13.86 4.71 -3.44
CA LEU A 230 -12.78 5.55 -3.97
C LEU A 230 -13.33 6.85 -4.57
N ALA A 231 -14.41 6.77 -5.36
CA ALA A 231 -15.07 7.94 -5.95
C ALA A 231 -15.64 8.91 -4.89
N GLY A 232 -15.99 8.39 -3.70
CA GLY A 232 -16.43 9.20 -2.56
C GLY A 232 -15.30 9.98 -1.86
N TYR A 233 -14.03 9.73 -2.19
CA TYR A 233 -12.88 10.39 -1.56
C TYR A 233 -12.60 11.77 -2.18
N THR A 234 -13.53 12.68 -1.96
CA THR A 234 -13.49 14.08 -2.41
C THR A 234 -12.52 14.92 -1.59
N ASP A 235 -12.23 16.14 -2.04
CA ASP A 235 -11.38 17.08 -1.29
C ASP A 235 -11.96 17.42 0.09
N GLN A 236 -13.29 17.48 0.21
CA GLN A 236 -13.94 17.66 1.51
C GLN A 236 -13.68 16.45 2.44
N SER A 237 -13.69 15.23 1.89
CA SER A 237 -13.35 14.04 2.68
C SER A 237 -11.88 14.07 3.11
N MET A 238 -10.99 14.44 2.20
CA MET A 238 -9.56 14.61 2.47
C MET A 238 -9.28 15.66 3.54
N GLU A 239 -9.96 16.81 3.53
CA GLU A 239 -9.84 17.86 4.55
C GLU A 239 -10.25 17.40 5.95
N ARG A 240 -11.32 16.61 6.06
CA ARG A 240 -11.75 16.01 7.34
C ARG A 240 -10.69 15.04 7.86
N VAL A 241 -10.18 14.16 6.99
CA VAL A 241 -9.11 13.22 7.33
C VAL A 241 -7.86 13.96 7.78
N PHE A 242 -7.43 14.97 7.03
CA PHE A 242 -6.28 15.81 7.37
C PHE A 242 -6.43 16.44 8.76
N THR A 243 -7.58 17.04 9.06
CA THR A 243 -7.81 17.71 10.34
C THR A 243 -7.69 16.74 11.51
N VAL A 244 -8.22 15.52 11.36
CA VAL A 244 -8.11 14.49 12.42
C VAL A 244 -6.68 13.96 12.53
N LEU A 245 -5.96 13.77 11.42
CA LEU A 245 -4.61 13.20 11.42
C LEU A 245 -3.49 14.24 11.66
N ALA A 246 -3.79 15.53 11.58
CA ALA A 246 -2.81 16.62 11.74
C ALA A 246 -1.90 16.50 12.98
N PRO A 247 -2.39 16.08 14.18
CA PRO A 247 -1.53 15.94 15.37
C PRO A 247 -0.39 14.93 15.23
N VAL A 248 -0.46 14.03 14.25
CA VAL A 248 0.56 13.01 13.98
C VAL A 248 1.23 13.19 12.62
N LEU A 249 0.91 14.22 11.85
CA LEU A 249 1.61 14.52 10.60
C LEU A 249 2.90 15.31 10.86
N PRO A 250 3.92 15.17 10.00
CA PRO A 250 5.12 16.00 10.09
C PRO A 250 4.76 17.49 9.89
N LYS A 251 5.48 18.36 10.59
CA LYS A 251 5.37 19.82 10.42
C LYS A 251 5.91 20.26 9.06
N GLY A 252 5.41 21.39 8.57
CA GLY A 252 5.92 22.05 7.37
C GLY A 252 4.79 22.53 6.47
N GLU A 253 5.06 23.56 5.69
CA GLU A 253 4.12 24.06 4.70
C GLU A 253 4.25 23.22 3.41
N PRO A 254 3.17 22.54 2.98
CA PRO A 254 3.21 21.70 1.79
C PRO A 254 3.22 22.55 0.52
N HIS A 255 4.13 22.22 -0.40
CA HIS A 255 4.26 22.90 -1.69
C HIS A 255 3.97 21.92 -2.82
N ALA A 256 3.24 22.39 -3.84
CA ALA A 256 3.04 21.62 -5.06
C ALA A 256 4.41 21.25 -5.65
N ASN A 257 4.62 19.97 -5.93
CA ASN A 257 5.86 19.46 -6.50
C ASN A 257 5.68 19.24 -8.00
N PRO A 258 6.35 20.00 -8.89
CA PRO A 258 6.20 19.83 -10.33
C PRO A 258 6.58 18.44 -10.85
N ALA A 259 7.40 17.67 -10.11
CA ALA A 259 7.71 16.28 -10.46
C ALA A 259 6.57 15.30 -10.14
N HIS A 260 5.59 15.73 -9.35
CA HIS A 260 4.44 14.95 -8.91
C HIS A 260 3.15 15.79 -9.00
N PRO A 261 2.75 16.22 -10.22
CA PRO A 261 1.65 17.17 -10.41
C PRO A 261 0.27 16.61 -9.98
N ASP A 262 0.13 15.29 -9.92
CA ASP A 262 -1.14 14.61 -9.62
C ASP A 262 -1.33 14.33 -8.12
N VAL A 263 -0.37 14.70 -7.28
CA VAL A 263 -0.45 14.50 -5.83
C VAL A 263 -1.54 15.38 -5.22
N ARG A 264 -2.46 14.75 -4.49
CA ARG A 264 -3.52 15.42 -3.74
C ARG A 264 -3.09 15.64 -2.29
N PHE A 265 -3.25 16.87 -1.80
CA PHE A 265 -2.90 17.26 -0.43
C PHE A 265 -3.72 18.47 0.01
N VAL A 266 -3.81 18.67 1.33
CA VAL A 266 -4.35 19.89 1.93
C VAL A 266 -3.24 20.94 2.02
N PRO A 267 -3.39 22.16 1.44
CA PRO A 267 -2.33 23.17 1.37
C PRO A 267 -2.19 23.95 2.69
N ARG A 268 -1.90 23.25 3.80
CA ARG A 268 -1.82 23.82 5.15
C ARG A 268 -0.83 23.02 6.01
N ASP A 269 -0.06 23.72 6.86
CA ASP A 269 0.81 23.07 7.85
C ASP A 269 -0.06 22.36 8.90
N ALA A 270 0.28 21.11 9.22
CA ALA A 270 -0.39 20.31 10.23
C ALA A 270 -0.46 21.01 11.61
N ARG A 271 0.52 21.86 11.93
CA ARG A 271 0.52 22.67 13.18
C ARG A 271 -0.60 23.69 13.27
N GLN A 272 -1.19 24.09 12.14
CA GLN A 272 -2.27 25.08 12.11
C GLN A 272 -3.67 24.43 12.23
N ALA A 273 -3.73 23.10 12.22
CA ALA A 273 -4.98 22.34 12.31
C ALA A 273 -5.25 21.76 13.72
N CYS A 274 -4.30 21.91 14.64
CA CYS A 274 -4.39 21.46 16.04
C CYS A 274 -4.77 22.60 16.98
#